data_AF-A0A4P7WFP4-F1
#
_entry.id   AF-A0A4P7WFP4-F1
#
_cell.length_a   1.000
_cell.length_b   1.000
_cell.length_c   1.000
_cell.angle_alpha   90.00
_cell.angle_beta   90.00
_cell.angle_gamma   90.00
#
_symmetry.space_group_name_H-M   'P 1'
#
loop_
_entity.id
_entity.type
_entity.pdbx_description
1 polymer ?
#
loop_
_entity_poly.entity_id
_entity_poly.type
_entity_poly.pdbx_seq_one_letter_code
_entity_poly.pdbx_strand_id
1 'polypeptide(L)' 'MKEQMEYASIKTISMLFDMGKTNVYSHLKAGHFEAVRVGGMTRVNMASVRNFFANAPKVKFEEKNA' A
#
# COMPACT_ATOMS: atom_id res chain seq x y z
N MET A 1 15.22 -18.20 2.32
CA MET A 1 15.26 -17.06 1.38
C MET A 1 14.91 -15.81 2.16
N LYS A 2 15.78 -14.80 2.22
CA LYS A 2 15.41 -13.51 2.83
C LYS A 2 14.59 -12.77 1.77
N GLU A 3 13.30 -12.62 2.00
CA GLU A 3 12.47 -11.70 1.22
C GLU A 3 13.13 -10.33 1.33
N GLN A 4 13.74 -9.85 0.24
CA GLN A 4 14.34 -8.53 0.20
C GLN A 4 13.19 -7.55 0.44
N MET A 5 13.17 -6.90 1.60
CA MET A 5 12.17 -5.90 1.92
C MET A 5 12.33 -4.72 0.96
N GLU A 6 11.57 -4.73 -0.12
CA GLU A 6 11.52 -3.60 -1.04
C GLU A 6 10.76 -2.45 -0.38
N TYR A 7 11.50 -1.39 -0.10
CA TYR A 7 10.96 -0.12 0.35
C TYR A 7 10.77 0.81 -0.84
N ALA A 8 9.55 1.25 -1.08
CA ALA A 8 9.20 2.07 -2.23
C ALA A 8 8.70 3.46 -1.84
N SER A 9 8.80 4.42 -2.76
CA SER A 9 8.22 5.75 -2.54
C SER A 9 6.70 5.70 -2.55
N ILE A 10 6.03 6.67 -1.93
CA ILE A 10 4.57 6.82 -2.00
C ILE A 10 4.08 6.88 -3.45
N LYS A 11 4.82 7.55 -4.35
CA LYS A 11 4.49 7.63 -5.77
C LYS A 11 4.53 6.25 -6.44
N THR A 12 5.53 5.44 -6.09
CA THR A 12 5.68 4.07 -6.59
C THR A 12 4.56 3.17 -6.09
N ILE A 13 4.21 3.22 -4.79
CA ILE A 13 3.07 2.47 -4.24
C ILE A 13 1.78 2.87 -4.94
N SER A 14 1.56 4.17 -5.13
CA SER A 14 0.37 4.69 -5.81
C SER A 14 0.23 4.13 -7.22
N MET A 15 1.34 4.03 -7.97
CA MET A 15 1.36 3.47 -9.32
C MET A 15 1.20 1.95 -9.35
N LEU A 16 1.87 1.23 -8.44
CA LEU A 16 1.88 -0.24 -8.46
C LEU A 16 0.58 -0.87 -7.93
N PHE A 17 -0.11 -0.18 -7.02
CA PHE A 17 -1.32 -0.69 -6.36
C PHE A 17 -2.58 0.09 -6.74
N ASP A 18 -2.50 0.91 -7.80
CA ASP A 18 -3.57 1.79 -8.28
C ASP A 18 -4.31 2.52 -7.16
N MET A 19 -3.53 3.10 -6.24
CA MET A 19 -4.03 3.70 -5.02
C MET A 19 -3.71 5.19 -5.01
N GLY A 20 -4.72 6.04 -4.80
CA GLY A 20 -4.50 7.47 -4.63
C GLY A 20 -3.54 7.76 -3.47
N LYS A 21 -2.62 8.72 -3.64
CA LYS A 21 -1.61 9.08 -2.61
C LYS A 21 -2.24 9.38 -1.25
N THR A 22 -3.40 10.04 -1.24
CA THR A 22 -4.16 10.33 -0.02
C THR A 22 -4.54 9.03 0.70
N ASN A 23 -5.01 8.01 -0.01
CA ASN A 23 -5.33 6.70 0.56
C ASN A 23 -4.08 6.02 1.11
N VAL A 24 -2.94 6.11 0.43
CA VAL A 24 -1.67 5.58 0.95
C VAL A 24 -1.33 6.21 2.31
N TYR A 25 -1.44 7.54 2.44
CA TYR A 25 -1.23 8.22 3.73
C TYR A 25 -2.27 7.85 4.79
N SER A 26 -3.54 7.68 4.41
CA SER A 26 -4.59 7.21 5.32
C SER A 26 -4.28 5.82 5.87
N HIS A 27 -3.83 4.88 5.04
CA HIS A 27 -3.44 3.54 5.46
C HIS A 27 -2.18 3.52 6.33
N LEU A 28 -1.21 4.41 6.06
CA LEU A 28 -0.05 4.62 6.93
C LEU A 28 -0.47 5.14 8.30
N LYS A 29 -1.35 6.15 8.35
CA LYS A 29 -1.85 6.72 9.61
C LYS A 29 -2.68 5.71 10.41
N ALA A 30 -3.42 4.84 9.73
CA ALA A 30 -4.20 3.78 10.34
C ALA A 30 -3.37 2.56 10.79
N GLY A 31 -2.06 2.54 10.49
CA GLY A 31 -1.17 1.42 10.85
C GLY A 31 -1.32 0.18 9.98
N HIS A 32 -2.03 0.28 8.84
CA HIS A 32 -2.17 -0.83 7.89
C HIS A 32 -0.91 -1.04 7.05
N PHE A 33 -0.20 0.04 6.75
CA PHE A 33 1.06 0.00 6.01
C PHE A 33 2.22 0.32 6.94
N GLU A 34 3.31 -0.41 6.77
CA GLU A 34 4.57 -0.11 7.43
C GLU A 34 5.40 0.84 6.57
N ALA A 35 6.06 1.80 7.19
CA ALA A 35 7.00 2.68 6.49
C ALA A 35 8.15 3.10 7.40
N VAL A 36 9.25 3.46 6.76
CA VAL A 36 10.43 4.05 7.39
C VAL A 36 10.68 5.44 6.81
N ARG A 37 11.33 6.31 7.59
CA ARG A 37 11.84 7.59 7.09
C ARG A 37 13.32 7.46 6.74
N VAL A 38 13.67 7.82 5.50
CA VAL A 38 15.04 7.84 4.99
C VAL A 38 15.30 9.21 4.39
N GLY A 39 16.23 9.98 4.96
CA GLY A 39 16.57 11.32 4.47
C GLY A 39 15.36 12.28 4.42
N GLY A 40 14.46 12.19 5.40
CA GLY A 40 13.23 13.00 5.45
C GLY A 40 12.11 12.51 4.53
N MET A 41 12.35 11.48 3.70
CA MET A 41 11.34 10.92 2.81
C MET A 41 10.72 9.64 3.39
N THR A 42 9.40 9.50 3.26
CA THR A 42 8.71 8.25 3.60
C THR A 42 9.00 7.17 2.54
N ARG A 43 9.32 5.97 3.02
CA ARG A 43 9.50 4.77 2.23
C ARG A 43 8.63 3.66 2.80
N VAL A 44 7.71 3.16 1.99
CA VAL A 44 6.69 2.19 2.40
C VAL A 44 7.20 0.78 2.15
N ASN A 45 7.02 -0.11 3.12
CA ASN A 45 7.31 -1.53 2.99
C ASN A 45 6.28 -2.16 2.05
N MET A 46 6.71 -2.60 0.87
CA MET A 46 5.82 -3.19 -0.12
C MET A 46 5.15 -4.49 0.37
N ALA A 47 5.82 -5.27 1.23
CA ALA A 47 5.24 -6.50 1.77
C ALA A 47 4.00 -6.20 2.62
N SER A 48 4.04 -5.15 3.45
CA SER A 48 2.87 -4.73 4.24
C SER A 48 1.67 -4.35 3.36
N VAL A 49 1.93 -3.65 2.24
CA VAL A 49 0.90 -3.28 1.26
C VAL A 49 0.32 -4.52 0.57
N ARG A 50 1.17 -5.43 0.09
CA ARG A 50 0.72 -6.70 -0.53
C ARG A 50 -0.11 -7.52 0.45
N ASN A 51 0.32 -7.64 1.71
CA ASN A 51 -0.39 -8.35 2.75
C ASN A 51 -1.75 -7.71 3.05
N PHE A 52 -1.84 -6.38 3.05
CA PHE A 52 -3.10 -5.69 3.20
C PHE A 52 -4.09 -6.06 2.09
N PHE A 53 -3.68 -6.06 0.82
CA PHE A 53 -4.55 -6.46 -0.28
C PHE A 53 -4.87 -7.96 -0.30
N ALA A 54 -3.94 -8.82 0.13
CA ALA A 54 -4.18 -10.26 0.23
C ALA A 54 -5.25 -10.62 1.28
N ASN A 55 -5.32 -9.83 2.37
CA ASN A 55 -6.27 -10.02 3.46
C ASN A 55 -7.47 -9.07 3.41
N ALA A 56 -7.50 -8.13 2.47
CA ALA A 56 -8.65 -7.26 2.28
C ALA A 56 -9.85 -8.13 1.89
N PRO A 57 -11.01 -8.00 2.56
CA PRO A 57 -12.22 -8.70 2.15
C PRO A 57 -12.49 -8.29 0.69
N LYS A 58 -12.55 -9.27 -0.21
CA LYS A 58 -12.92 -9.04 -1.62
C LYS A 58 -14.32 -8.44 -1.63
N VAL A 59 -14.42 -7.11 -1.69
CA VAL A 59 -15.67 -6.45 -2.01
C VAL A 59 -15.94 -6.80 -3.46
N LYS A 60 -16.82 -7.78 -3.69
CA LYS A 60 -17.40 -7.99 -5.00
C LYS A 60 -18.17 -6.72 -5.31
N PHE A 61 -17.61 -5.83 -6.11
CA PHE A 61 -18.42 -4.84 -6.79
C PHE A 61 -19.29 -5.65 -7.75
N GLU A 62 -20.55 -5.87 -7.37
CA GLU A 62 -21.55 -6.20 -8.37
C GLU A 62 -21.58 -4.99 -9.31
N GLU A 63 -21.10 -5.19 -10.54
CA GLU A 63 -21.39 -4.27 -11.63
C GLU A 63 -22.91 -4.16 -11.72
N LYS A 64 -23.46 -3.06 -11.18
CA LYS A 64 -24.79 -2.63 -11.57
C LYS A 64 -24.70 -2.22 -13.03
N ASN A 65 -24.90 -3.19 -13.91
CA ASN A 65 -25.36 -2.97 -15.27
C ASN A 65 -26.76 -2.36 -15.19
N ALA A 66 -26.89 -1.07 -15.52
CA ALA A 66 -28.04 -0.41 -16.16
C ALA A 66 -27.98 1.10 -15.89
#